data_AF-A0A3D4V0F4-F1
#
_entry.id   AF-A0A3D4V0F4-F1
#
_cell.length_a   1.000
_cell.length_b   1.000
_cell.length_c   1.000
_cell.angle_alpha   90.00
_cell.angle_beta   90.00
_cell.angle_gamma   90.00
#
_symmetry.space_group_name_H-M   'P 1'
#
loop_
_entity.id
_entity.type
_entity.pdbx_description
1 polymer ?
#
loop_
_entity_poly.entity_id
_entity_poly.type
_entity_poly.pdbx_seq_one_letter_code
_entity_poly.pdbx_strand_id
1 'polypeptide(L)'
;NKGTYKRADLLKMHSYRDAIRRTAGAYILYPGGDGIKDWRGFHEIVPGLGAFTLKPNRQNNGSLELRAFLKDVIAHFQNRASQRESYSFQTYRTFKSSDDNEVNELLPEPFGENRDLVPDETFVLVGFYKSEEHLDWIINHGLYNTRISDKNDRLNLRKEETEARFLLIRTHNETTTSRLFSIKRSGPIVLSKRDLIDKGYPSEPSKDYYLVYEIEKLQFDELRNKSFDVRLLSAYKKGRKSALPFSVSLSELMKAKV
;
A
#
# COMPACT_ATOMS: atom_id res chain seq x y z
N ASN A 1 52.05 -1.14 20.02
CA ASN A 1 51.01 -1.44 19.02
C ASN A 1 49.72 -0.72 19.35
N LYS A 2 49.53 0.49 18.81
CA LYS A 2 48.24 1.20 18.85
C LYS A 2 47.30 0.51 17.87
N GLY A 3 46.31 -0.23 18.39
CA GLY A 3 45.30 -0.92 17.59
C GLY A 3 44.29 0.05 17.00
N THR A 4 44.61 0.64 15.85
CA THR A 4 43.63 1.28 14.99
C THR A 4 42.94 0.20 14.15
N TYR A 5 41.61 0.25 14.07
CA TYR A 5 40.81 -0.64 13.23
C TYR A 5 41.35 -0.61 11.79
N LYS A 6 41.68 -1.76 11.20
CA LYS A 6 42.17 -1.80 9.81
C LYS A 6 40.96 -1.83 8.88
N ARG A 7 41.08 -1.22 7.69
CA ARG A 7 40.05 -1.29 6.63
C ARG A 7 39.60 -2.72 6.33
N ALA A 8 40.51 -3.68 6.46
CA ALA A 8 40.24 -5.11 6.33
C ALA A 8 39.22 -5.63 7.37
N ASP A 9 39.20 -5.09 8.59
CA ASP A 9 38.26 -5.50 9.64
C ASP A 9 36.85 -4.98 9.34
N LEU A 10 36.73 -3.75 8.81
CA LEU A 10 35.45 -3.20 8.34
C LEU A 10 34.89 -4.00 7.14
N LEU A 11 35.76 -4.39 6.19
CA LEU A 11 35.36 -5.24 5.06
C LEU A 11 34.84 -6.59 5.53
N LYS A 12 35.49 -7.22 6.53
CA LYS A 12 34.99 -8.46 7.13
C LYS A 12 33.62 -8.27 7.78
N MET A 13 33.37 -7.16 8.48
CA MET A 13 32.04 -6.88 9.06
C MET A 13 30.95 -6.84 7.99
N HIS A 14 31.19 -6.15 6.88
CA HIS A 14 30.26 -6.13 5.74
C HIS A 14 30.06 -7.53 5.17
N SER A 15 31.14 -8.28 4.91
CA SER A 15 31.05 -9.64 4.38
C SER A 15 30.23 -10.57 5.28
N TYR A 16 30.41 -10.53 6.60
CA TYR A 16 29.63 -11.36 7.51
C TYR A 16 28.17 -10.93 7.60
N ARG A 17 27.90 -9.62 7.65
CA ARG A 17 26.54 -9.09 7.66
C ARG A 17 25.78 -9.52 6.41
N ASP A 18 26.43 -9.45 5.26
CA ASP A 18 25.79 -9.74 3.98
C ASP A 18 25.74 -11.25 3.68
N ALA A 19 26.63 -12.06 4.28
CA ALA A 19 26.65 -13.52 4.11
C ALA A 19 25.55 -14.27 4.88
N ILE A 20 25.09 -13.72 6.02
CA ILE A 20 24.00 -14.34 6.80
C ILE A 20 22.70 -13.61 6.46
N ARG A 21 21.77 -14.33 5.82
CA ARG A 21 20.45 -13.79 5.46
C ARG A 21 19.73 -13.21 6.67
N ARG A 22 19.12 -12.03 6.49
CA ARG A 22 18.34 -11.31 7.51
C ARG A 22 19.16 -10.84 8.73
N THR A 23 20.47 -10.72 8.58
CA THR A 23 21.31 -10.09 9.62
C THR A 23 20.95 -8.62 9.76
N ALA A 24 20.51 -8.25 10.95
CA ALA A 24 20.10 -6.88 11.22
C ALA A 24 21.30 -5.98 11.60
N GLY A 25 22.41 -6.53 12.07
CA GLY A 25 23.63 -5.78 12.32
C GLY A 25 24.80 -6.68 12.62
N ALA A 26 26.02 -6.15 12.49
CA ALA A 26 27.25 -6.86 12.82
C ALA A 26 28.16 -5.94 13.64
N TYR A 27 28.64 -6.46 14.77
CA TYR A 27 29.41 -5.71 15.74
C TYR A 27 30.68 -6.47 16.11
N ILE A 28 31.80 -5.78 16.27
CA ILE A 28 33.07 -6.40 16.68
C ILE A 28 33.48 -5.89 18.06
N LEU A 29 33.94 -6.82 18.89
CA LEU A 29 34.66 -6.54 20.13
C LEU A 29 36.16 -6.59 19.84
N TYR A 30 36.91 -5.55 20.21
CA TYR A 30 38.36 -5.53 20.02
C TYR A 30 39.11 -4.97 21.23
N PRO A 31 40.34 -5.44 21.49
CA PRO A 31 41.18 -4.93 22.56
C PRO A 31 41.82 -3.58 22.19
N GLY A 32 41.71 -2.53 23.03
CA GLY A 32 42.33 -1.21 22.77
C GLY A 32 41.61 0.00 23.41
N GLY A 33 41.96 1.24 22.99
CA GLY A 33 41.28 2.52 23.29
C GLY A 33 41.29 3.45 22.06
N ASP A 34 40.49 4.51 21.90
CA ASP A 34 39.46 5.18 22.70
C ASP A 34 38.03 4.93 22.16
N GLY A 35 37.06 4.90 23.07
CA GLY A 35 35.64 5.15 22.80
C GLY A 35 34.85 4.09 22.01
N ILE A 36 33.53 4.28 22.00
CA ILE A 36 32.59 3.59 21.10
C ILE A 36 32.73 4.22 19.72
N LYS A 37 32.76 3.41 18.66
CA LYS A 37 32.56 3.91 17.29
C LYS A 37 31.33 3.25 16.69
N ASP A 38 30.20 3.92 16.84
CA ASP A 38 28.93 3.51 16.26
C ASP A 38 28.82 4.04 14.84
N TRP A 39 28.70 3.12 13.88
CA TRP A 39 28.38 3.45 12.49
C TRP A 39 26.89 3.13 12.28
N ARG A 40 26.04 4.01 12.82
CA ARG A 40 24.59 3.95 12.58
C ARG A 40 24.36 4.20 11.09
N GLY A 41 23.90 3.17 10.38
CA GLY A 41 23.53 3.28 8.97
C GLY A 41 22.16 3.92 8.76
N PHE A 42 21.33 3.96 9.81
CA PHE A 42 19.94 4.42 9.79
C PHE A 42 19.62 5.24 11.05
N HIS A 43 18.42 5.84 11.08
CA HIS A 43 17.91 6.56 12.26
C HIS A 43 17.55 5.63 13.44
N GLU A 44 17.73 4.31 13.29
CA GLU A 44 17.49 3.29 14.32
C GLU A 44 18.79 2.62 14.77
N ILE A 45 18.78 2.04 15.98
CA ILE A 45 19.93 1.30 16.56
C ILE A 45 20.25 0.05 15.74
N VAL A 46 19.22 -0.53 15.12
CA VAL A 46 19.30 -1.63 14.16
C VAL A 46 18.44 -1.24 12.95
N PRO A 47 18.93 -1.35 11.70
CA PRO A 47 20.17 -2.02 11.31
C PRO A 47 21.46 -1.16 11.39
N GLY A 48 22.61 -1.78 11.69
CA GLY A 48 23.86 -1.04 11.90
C GLY A 48 25.15 -1.88 11.91
N LEU A 49 26.28 -1.17 11.82
CA LEU A 49 27.62 -1.71 12.04
C LEU A 49 28.27 -0.97 13.22
N GLY A 50 28.99 -1.65 14.08
CA GLY A 50 29.61 -0.98 15.22
C GLY A 50 30.82 -1.72 15.77
N ALA A 51 31.64 -1.01 16.53
CA ALA A 51 32.80 -1.59 17.16
C ALA A 51 32.91 -1.11 18.61
N PHE A 52 33.01 -2.08 19.53
CA PHE A 52 33.17 -1.83 20.96
C PHE A 52 34.58 -2.20 21.40
N THR A 53 35.18 -1.34 22.21
CA THR A 53 36.48 -1.62 22.85
C THR A 53 36.25 -2.31 24.18
N LEU A 54 36.99 -3.40 24.44
CA LEU A 54 37.04 -4.03 25.75
C LEU A 54 38.47 -4.01 26.30
N LYS A 55 38.64 -3.64 27.57
CA LYS A 55 39.95 -3.53 28.23
C LYS A 55 40.03 -4.44 29.47
N PRO A 56 41.14 -5.14 29.73
CA PRO A 56 41.34 -5.89 30.96
C PRO A 56 41.69 -4.94 32.13
N ASN A 57 40.78 -4.04 32.50
CA ASN A 57 40.92 -3.09 33.61
C ASN A 57 39.71 -3.19 34.56
N ARG A 58 39.89 -2.88 35.85
CA ARG A 58 38.84 -2.98 36.87
C ARG A 58 37.87 -1.79 36.91
N GLN A 59 38.26 -0.62 36.41
CA GLN A 59 37.46 0.63 36.60
C GLN A 59 36.72 1.10 35.34
N ASN A 60 37.31 0.99 34.14
CA ASN A 60 36.66 1.36 32.89
C ASN A 60 37.11 0.43 31.76
N ASN A 61 36.38 -0.69 31.61
CA ASN A 61 36.69 -1.76 30.68
C ASN A 61 35.85 -1.74 29.39
N GLY A 62 35.01 -0.73 29.16
CA GLY A 62 34.09 -0.67 28.02
C GLY A 62 32.84 -1.57 28.14
N SER A 63 32.69 -2.28 29.27
CA SER A 63 31.56 -3.22 29.46
C SER A 63 30.24 -2.51 29.76
N LEU A 64 30.27 -1.27 30.26
CA LEU A 64 29.07 -0.50 30.56
C LEU A 64 28.40 -0.03 29.27
N GLU A 65 29.21 0.43 28.32
CA GLU A 65 28.82 0.85 26.98
C GLU A 65 28.21 -0.30 26.19
N LEU A 66 28.87 -1.47 26.19
CA LEU A 66 28.33 -2.67 25.58
C LEU A 66 27.01 -3.11 26.24
N ARG A 67 26.93 -3.04 27.58
CA ARG A 67 25.71 -3.39 28.31
C ARG A 67 24.56 -2.42 27.99
N ALA A 68 24.84 -1.12 27.92
CA ALA A 68 23.87 -0.11 27.55
C ALA A 68 23.36 -0.37 26.13
N PHE A 69 24.27 -0.56 25.17
CA PHE A 69 23.93 -0.91 23.80
C PHE A 69 23.05 -2.18 23.72
N LEU A 70 23.41 -3.25 24.42
CA LEU A 70 22.61 -4.48 24.42
C LEU A 70 21.21 -4.26 25.00
N LYS A 71 21.08 -3.43 26.05
CA LYS A 71 19.77 -3.05 26.60
C LYS A 71 18.95 -2.27 25.58
N ASP A 72 19.57 -1.35 24.87
CA ASP A 72 18.89 -0.56 23.85
C ASP A 72 18.45 -1.41 22.65
N VAL A 73 19.26 -2.40 22.26
CA VAL A 73 18.87 -3.40 21.25
C VAL A 73 17.66 -4.21 21.74
N ILE A 74 17.67 -4.71 22.98
CA ILE A 74 16.53 -5.45 23.53
C ILE A 74 15.26 -4.58 23.51
N ALA A 75 15.36 -3.32 23.93
CA ALA A 75 14.24 -2.39 23.91
C ALA A 75 13.75 -2.13 22.46
N HIS A 76 14.65 -2.00 21.49
CA HIS A 76 14.30 -1.85 20.08
C HIS A 76 13.56 -3.06 19.53
N PHE A 77 13.97 -4.29 19.88
CA PHE A 77 13.26 -5.51 19.48
C PHE A 77 11.89 -5.67 20.16
N GLN A 78 11.68 -5.06 21.32
CA GLN A 78 10.36 -4.97 21.94
C GLN A 78 9.45 -3.96 21.21
N ASN A 79 10.04 -2.99 20.51
CA ASN A 79 9.29 -2.04 19.70
C ASN A 79 8.86 -2.65 18.35
N ARG A 80 7.64 -3.22 18.35
CA ARG A 80 6.98 -3.77 17.14
C ARG A 80 6.52 -2.70 16.15
N ALA A 81 6.55 -1.42 16.52
CA ALA A 81 6.26 -0.30 15.63
C ALA A 81 7.53 0.32 15.02
N SER A 82 8.69 -0.32 15.14
CA SER A 82 9.96 0.15 14.55
C SER A 82 9.95 0.10 13.02
N GLN A 83 10.74 0.97 12.39
CA GLN A 83 10.97 0.98 10.94
C GLN A 83 11.56 -0.36 10.49
N ARG A 84 12.46 -0.95 11.29
CA ARG A 84 12.96 -2.32 11.07
C ARG A 84 11.83 -3.34 10.94
N GLU A 85 10.88 -3.34 11.87
CA GLU A 85 9.79 -4.32 11.84
C GLU A 85 8.87 -4.08 10.64
N SER A 86 8.54 -2.82 10.35
CA SER A 86 7.78 -2.45 9.15
C SER A 86 8.46 -2.92 7.86
N TYR A 87 9.78 -2.70 7.73
CA TYR A 87 10.57 -3.15 6.59
C TYR A 87 10.63 -4.68 6.49
N SER A 88 10.87 -5.36 7.61
CA SER A 88 10.91 -6.83 7.68
C SER A 88 9.57 -7.43 7.27
N PHE A 89 8.47 -6.85 7.74
CA PHE A 89 7.12 -7.29 7.40
C PHE A 89 6.82 -7.07 5.91
N GLN A 90 7.14 -5.89 5.36
CA GLN A 90 6.92 -5.62 3.93
C GLN A 90 7.77 -6.55 3.05
N THR A 91 9.04 -6.77 3.41
CA THR A 91 9.93 -7.73 2.73
C THR A 91 9.32 -9.13 2.76
N TYR A 92 8.88 -9.59 3.94
CA TYR A 92 8.20 -10.87 4.06
C TYR A 92 6.94 -10.93 3.18
N ARG A 93 6.09 -9.90 3.18
CA ARG A 93 4.89 -9.84 2.34
C ARG A 93 5.23 -9.98 0.85
N THR A 94 6.20 -9.21 0.36
CA THR A 94 6.63 -9.24 -1.05
C THR A 94 7.13 -10.61 -1.48
N PHE A 95 7.93 -11.29 -0.64
CA PHE A 95 8.53 -12.59 -1.00
C PHE A 95 7.72 -13.80 -0.54
N LYS A 96 6.58 -13.61 0.14
CA LYS A 96 5.71 -14.71 0.59
C LYS A 96 4.89 -15.27 -0.56
N SER A 97 4.37 -14.41 -1.43
CA SER A 97 3.62 -14.81 -2.62
C SER A 97 4.57 -15.15 -3.76
N SER A 98 4.32 -16.27 -4.43
CA SER A 98 4.97 -16.63 -5.70
C SER A 98 4.24 -16.05 -6.92
N ASP A 99 3.15 -15.31 -6.70
CA ASP A 99 2.32 -14.75 -7.76
C ASP A 99 2.99 -13.50 -8.32
N ASP A 100 3.65 -13.65 -9.47
CA ASP A 100 4.11 -12.51 -10.26
C ASP A 100 2.90 -11.93 -11.01
N ASN A 101 2.38 -10.80 -10.52
CA ASN A 101 1.43 -9.98 -11.26
C ASN A 101 2.16 -9.12 -12.30
N GLU A 102 2.71 -9.78 -13.32
CA GLU A 102 3.38 -9.08 -14.41
C GLU A 102 2.36 -8.27 -15.24
N VAL A 103 2.63 -6.97 -15.37
CA VAL A 103 1.83 -6.02 -16.16
C VAL A 103 2.79 -5.19 -17.01
N ASN A 104 2.85 -5.49 -18.30
CA ASN A 104 3.72 -4.81 -19.27
C ASN A 104 2.98 -3.67 -19.97
N GLU A 105 2.35 -2.80 -19.18
CA GLU A 105 1.55 -1.68 -19.65
C GLU A 105 2.04 -0.36 -19.05
N LEU A 106 1.81 0.74 -19.75
CA LEU A 106 2.07 2.07 -19.21
C LEU A 106 1.18 2.32 -17.98
N LEU A 107 1.84 2.59 -16.86
CA LEU A 107 1.25 2.85 -15.55
C LEU A 107 1.87 4.13 -14.96
N PRO A 108 1.13 4.85 -14.10
CA PRO A 108 1.66 6.00 -13.40
C PRO A 108 2.90 5.67 -12.58
N GLU A 109 3.90 6.56 -12.61
CA GLU A 109 5.12 6.40 -11.82
C GLU A 109 4.85 6.66 -10.32
N PRO A 110 5.35 5.79 -9.40
CA PRO A 110 5.21 5.98 -7.96
C PRO A 110 6.19 7.04 -7.42
N PHE A 111 5.93 8.31 -7.76
CA PHE A 111 6.71 9.49 -7.39
C PHE A 111 5.86 10.59 -6.74
N GLY A 112 6.46 11.36 -5.83
CA GLY A 112 5.79 12.47 -5.12
C GLY A 112 4.52 12.03 -4.38
N GLU A 113 3.40 12.71 -4.64
CA GLU A 113 2.06 12.41 -4.10
C GLU A 113 1.53 11.01 -4.49
N ASN A 114 2.14 10.38 -5.51
CA ASN A 114 1.80 9.04 -6.00
C ASN A 114 2.74 7.97 -5.47
N ARG A 115 3.61 8.27 -4.49
CA ARG A 115 4.57 7.29 -3.95
C ARG A 115 3.91 6.03 -3.36
N ASP A 116 2.65 6.16 -2.96
CA ASP A 116 1.79 5.10 -2.45
C ASP A 116 1.15 4.22 -3.55
N LEU A 117 1.32 4.55 -4.83
CA LEU A 117 0.73 3.84 -5.95
C LEU A 117 1.51 2.55 -6.24
N VAL A 118 1.11 1.48 -5.56
CA VAL A 118 1.53 0.12 -5.85
C VAL A 118 0.39 -0.57 -6.61
N PRO A 119 0.57 -0.99 -7.87
CA PRO A 119 -0.52 -1.50 -8.71
C PRO A 119 -1.35 -2.65 -8.09
N ASP A 120 -0.70 -3.55 -7.35
CA ASP A 120 -1.38 -4.65 -6.65
C ASP A 120 -2.10 -4.23 -5.36
N GLU A 121 -1.72 -3.11 -4.77
CA GLU A 121 -2.36 -2.55 -3.56
C GLU A 121 -3.24 -1.33 -3.85
N THR A 122 -3.36 -0.95 -5.12
CA THR A 122 -4.22 0.15 -5.58
C THR A 122 -5.49 -0.44 -6.15
N PHE A 123 -6.64 -0.08 -5.58
CA PHE A 123 -7.92 -0.69 -5.96
C PHE A 123 -8.72 0.18 -6.93
N VAL A 124 -9.41 -0.48 -7.86
CA VAL A 124 -10.39 0.12 -8.76
C VAL A 124 -11.76 -0.44 -8.43
N LEU A 125 -12.68 0.45 -8.08
CA LEU A 125 -14.08 0.12 -7.92
C LEU A 125 -14.73 0.00 -9.31
N VAL A 126 -15.30 -1.16 -9.61
CA VAL A 126 -16.09 -1.38 -10.81
C VAL A 126 -17.56 -1.20 -10.47
N GLY A 127 -18.12 -0.12 -11.01
CA GLY A 127 -19.47 0.34 -10.77
C GLY A 127 -20.41 0.15 -11.96
N PHE A 128 -21.69 0.32 -11.69
CA PHE A 128 -22.76 0.29 -12.67
C PHE A 128 -23.52 1.62 -12.71
N TYR A 129 -23.84 2.11 -13.91
CA TYR A 129 -24.80 3.19 -14.12
C TYR A 129 -26.01 2.69 -14.94
N LYS A 130 -27.20 3.20 -14.64
CA LYS A 130 -28.47 2.59 -15.10
C LYS A 130 -29.11 3.27 -16.33
N SER A 131 -28.75 4.51 -16.62
CA SER A 131 -29.28 5.31 -17.73
C SER A 131 -28.32 6.45 -18.06
N GLU A 132 -28.49 7.07 -19.23
CA GLU A 132 -27.72 8.27 -19.62
C GLU A 132 -27.93 9.41 -18.62
N GLU A 133 -29.16 9.65 -18.16
CA GLU A 133 -29.45 10.65 -17.11
C GLU A 133 -28.66 10.38 -15.82
N HIS A 134 -28.45 9.10 -15.47
CA HIS A 134 -27.63 8.72 -14.33
C HIS A 134 -26.15 8.99 -14.57
N LEU A 135 -25.67 8.73 -15.78
CA LEU A 135 -24.30 9.06 -16.17
C LEU A 135 -24.06 10.57 -16.13
N ASP A 136 -24.98 11.36 -16.67
CA ASP A 136 -24.93 12.82 -16.64
C ASP A 136 -24.94 13.34 -15.21
N TRP A 137 -25.79 12.78 -14.34
CA TRP A 137 -25.78 13.14 -12.92
C TRP A 137 -24.42 12.85 -12.26
N ILE A 138 -23.84 11.67 -12.52
CA ILE A 138 -22.53 11.27 -11.99
C ILE A 138 -21.44 12.26 -12.42
N ILE A 139 -21.40 12.61 -13.71
CA ILE A 139 -20.38 13.50 -14.28
C ILE A 139 -20.56 14.93 -13.78
N ASN A 140 -21.79 15.45 -13.78
CA ASN A 140 -22.08 16.84 -13.43
C ASN A 140 -21.89 17.13 -11.93
N HIS A 141 -22.21 16.17 -11.07
CA HIS A 141 -22.09 16.33 -9.63
C HIS A 141 -20.74 15.85 -9.09
N GLY A 142 -19.99 15.07 -9.87
CA GLY A 142 -18.76 14.42 -9.39
C GLY A 142 -19.05 13.40 -8.29
N LEU A 143 -20.19 12.70 -8.37
CA LEU A 143 -20.63 11.76 -7.34
C LEU A 143 -21.01 10.43 -7.98
N TYR A 144 -20.50 9.32 -7.43
CA TYR A 144 -20.91 7.98 -7.83
C TYR A 144 -21.59 7.26 -6.67
N ASN A 145 -22.85 6.87 -6.84
CA ASN A 145 -23.58 6.12 -5.82
C ASN A 145 -23.65 4.63 -6.15
N THR A 146 -23.55 3.80 -5.11
CA THR A 146 -23.68 2.36 -5.24
C THR A 146 -24.44 1.72 -4.07
N ARG A 147 -24.97 0.52 -4.33
CA ARG A 147 -25.67 -0.31 -3.35
C ARG A 147 -24.71 -1.37 -2.88
N ILE A 148 -24.53 -1.53 -1.57
CA ILE A 148 -23.59 -2.52 -1.02
C ILE A 148 -24.27 -3.84 -0.66
N SER A 149 -25.60 -3.87 -0.47
CA SER A 149 -26.31 -5.10 -0.14
C SER A 149 -27.56 -5.31 -0.99
N ASP A 150 -27.82 -6.59 -1.28
CA ASP A 150 -29.16 -7.04 -1.64
C ASP A 150 -29.99 -7.20 -0.36
N LYS A 151 -31.32 -7.18 -0.49
CA LYS A 151 -32.37 -6.90 0.52
C LYS A 151 -32.22 -7.42 1.97
N ASN A 152 -31.30 -8.34 2.29
CA ASN A 152 -31.09 -8.91 3.64
C ASN A 152 -29.60 -9.05 4.06
N ASP A 153 -28.64 -8.50 3.31
CA ASP A 153 -27.21 -8.73 3.61
C ASP A 153 -26.64 -7.64 4.52
N ARG A 154 -25.77 -8.04 5.45
CA ARG A 154 -25.03 -7.11 6.32
C ARG A 154 -24.17 -6.20 5.44
N LEU A 155 -24.08 -4.91 5.80
CA LEU A 155 -23.15 -3.99 5.16
C LEU A 155 -21.71 -4.51 5.38
N ASN A 156 -21.12 -5.09 4.34
CA ASN A 156 -19.73 -5.54 4.37
C ASN A 156 -18.89 -4.63 3.48
N LEU A 157 -18.28 -3.62 4.10
CA LEU A 157 -17.31 -2.74 3.48
C LEU A 157 -15.93 -3.38 3.61
N ARG A 158 -15.33 -3.82 2.52
CA ARG A 158 -13.97 -4.35 2.55
C ARG A 158 -12.99 -3.21 2.32
N LYS A 159 -11.72 -3.52 2.54
CA LYS A 159 -10.61 -2.59 2.35
C LYS A 159 -10.57 -2.09 0.90
N GLU A 160 -10.85 -2.98 -0.05
CA GLU A 160 -10.76 -2.74 -1.48
C GLU A 160 -11.85 -1.78 -2.00
N GLU A 161 -13.04 -1.75 -1.40
CA GLU A 161 -14.05 -0.75 -1.73
C GLU A 161 -13.80 0.59 -1.02
N THR A 162 -13.30 0.56 0.22
CA THR A 162 -13.09 1.78 1.02
C THR A 162 -11.85 2.57 0.61
N GLU A 163 -10.78 1.88 0.18
CA GLU A 163 -9.52 2.47 -0.29
C GLU A 163 -9.44 2.53 -1.83
N ALA A 164 -10.55 2.35 -2.54
CA ALA A 164 -10.59 2.46 -3.99
C ALA A 164 -10.11 3.85 -4.44
N ARG A 165 -9.11 3.87 -5.32
CA ARG A 165 -8.51 5.10 -5.87
C ARG A 165 -9.11 5.48 -7.22
N PHE A 166 -9.64 4.50 -7.94
CA PHE A 166 -10.24 4.69 -9.24
C PHE A 166 -11.64 4.10 -9.30
N LEU A 167 -12.48 4.65 -10.16
CA LEU A 167 -13.81 4.15 -10.46
C LEU A 167 -13.91 3.85 -11.96
N LEU A 168 -14.20 2.61 -12.31
CA LEU A 168 -14.58 2.20 -13.66
C LEU A 168 -16.09 1.97 -13.70
N ILE A 169 -16.83 2.69 -14.54
CA ILE A 169 -18.29 2.50 -14.67
C ILE A 169 -18.68 1.88 -16.01
N ARG A 170 -19.75 1.08 -15.99
CA ARG A 170 -20.36 0.44 -17.16
C ARG A 170 -21.88 0.41 -17.09
N THR A 171 -22.53 0.13 -18.21
CA THR A 171 -23.99 -0.07 -18.30
C THR A 171 -24.40 -1.45 -18.84
N HIS A 172 -25.70 -1.65 -19.06
CA HIS A 172 -26.28 -2.85 -19.64
C HIS A 172 -25.66 -3.16 -21.00
N ASN A 173 -25.35 -4.43 -21.24
CA ASN A 173 -24.77 -4.94 -22.48
C ASN A 173 -23.41 -4.33 -22.88
N GLU A 174 -22.80 -3.54 -21.99
CA GLU A 174 -21.46 -2.99 -22.17
C GLU A 174 -20.43 -3.96 -21.56
N THR A 175 -19.70 -4.66 -22.43
CA THR A 175 -18.62 -5.56 -22.04
C THR A 175 -17.27 -4.86 -21.96
N THR A 176 -17.12 -3.76 -22.69
CA THR A 176 -15.89 -2.98 -22.77
C THR A 176 -16.22 -1.54 -22.44
N THR A 177 -15.49 -0.92 -21.52
CA THR A 177 -15.70 0.48 -21.11
C THR A 177 -14.37 1.21 -20.98
N SER A 178 -14.37 2.49 -21.32
CA SER A 178 -13.26 3.43 -21.13
C SER A 178 -13.55 4.50 -20.08
N ARG A 179 -14.70 4.39 -19.38
CA ARG A 179 -15.17 5.39 -18.41
C ARG A 179 -14.49 5.18 -17.05
N LEU A 180 -13.26 5.67 -16.95
CA LEU A 180 -12.43 5.63 -15.76
C LEU A 180 -12.32 7.02 -15.12
N PHE A 181 -12.51 7.07 -13.80
CA PHE A 181 -12.47 8.28 -12.98
C PHE A 181 -11.54 8.11 -11.79
N SER A 182 -11.04 9.21 -11.24
CA SER A 182 -10.32 9.22 -9.96
C SER A 182 -11.32 9.39 -8.82
N ILE A 183 -11.16 8.63 -7.73
CA ILE A 183 -11.92 8.80 -6.49
C ILE A 183 -11.11 9.72 -5.57
N LYS A 184 -11.76 10.71 -4.95
CA LYS A 184 -11.10 11.58 -3.97
C LYS A 184 -10.75 10.80 -2.71
N ARG A 185 -9.57 11.06 -2.14
CA ARG A 185 -8.94 10.30 -1.03
C ARG A 185 -9.67 10.38 0.34
N SER A 186 -10.94 10.77 0.41
CA SER A 186 -11.74 10.78 1.65
C SER A 186 -12.42 9.44 1.97
N GLY A 187 -12.36 8.48 1.05
CA GLY A 187 -13.18 7.28 1.10
C GLY A 187 -14.67 7.57 0.84
N PRO A 188 -15.52 6.55 0.89
CA PRO A 188 -16.93 6.73 0.62
C PRO A 188 -17.71 7.34 1.79
N ILE A 189 -18.74 8.12 1.46
CA ILE A 189 -19.71 8.67 2.40
C ILE A 189 -21.05 7.90 2.30
N VAL A 190 -21.80 7.87 3.40
CA VAL A 190 -23.15 7.31 3.40
C VAL A 190 -24.15 8.44 3.23
N LEU A 191 -24.96 8.38 2.16
CA LEU A 191 -26.06 9.32 1.91
C LEU A 191 -27.39 8.60 2.02
N SER A 192 -28.38 9.26 2.61
CA SER A 192 -29.75 8.79 2.59
C SER A 192 -30.40 9.01 1.22
N LYS A 193 -31.53 8.34 1.00
CA LYS A 193 -32.41 8.57 -0.14
C LYS A 193 -32.80 10.04 -0.29
N ARG A 194 -33.10 10.72 0.83
CA ARG A 194 -33.45 12.15 0.83
C ARG A 194 -32.28 12.99 0.37
N ASP A 195 -31.08 12.73 0.91
CA ASP A 195 -29.87 13.46 0.53
C ASP A 195 -29.55 13.31 -0.97
N LEU A 196 -29.81 12.12 -1.56
CA LEU A 196 -29.67 11.92 -3.00
C LEU A 196 -30.69 12.73 -3.81
N ILE A 197 -31.96 12.73 -3.38
CA ILE A 197 -33.03 13.50 -4.03
C ILE A 197 -32.70 15.00 -3.96
N ASP A 198 -32.26 15.49 -2.81
CA ASP A 198 -31.86 16.90 -2.60
C ASP A 198 -30.66 17.29 -3.47
N LYS A 199 -29.80 16.32 -3.82
CA LYS A 199 -28.69 16.46 -4.76
C LYS A 199 -29.10 16.23 -6.23
N GLY A 200 -30.39 16.24 -6.55
CA GLY A 200 -30.89 16.16 -7.92
C GLY A 200 -30.75 14.78 -8.58
N TYR A 201 -30.75 13.70 -7.79
CA TYR A 201 -30.62 12.35 -8.34
C TYR A 201 -31.75 12.03 -9.34
N PRO A 202 -31.46 11.50 -10.55
CA PRO A 202 -32.35 11.58 -11.70
C PRO A 202 -33.57 10.64 -11.66
N SER A 203 -33.71 9.83 -10.61
CA SER A 203 -34.78 8.82 -10.52
C SER A 203 -34.99 8.40 -9.08
N GLU A 204 -36.13 7.79 -8.78
CA GLU A 204 -36.45 7.41 -7.40
C GLU A 204 -35.45 6.39 -6.82
N PRO A 205 -34.69 6.74 -5.75
CA PRO A 205 -33.80 5.79 -5.11
C PRO A 205 -34.60 4.66 -4.45
N SER A 206 -34.20 3.42 -4.73
CA SER A 206 -34.89 2.21 -4.27
C SER A 206 -34.51 1.75 -2.87
N LYS A 207 -33.46 2.34 -2.27
CA LYS A 207 -32.92 1.98 -0.95
C LYS A 207 -32.89 3.22 -0.07
N ASP A 208 -32.91 3.03 1.24
CA ASP A 208 -32.90 4.16 2.18
C ASP A 208 -31.52 4.81 2.31
N TYR A 209 -30.47 4.03 2.11
CA TYR A 209 -29.07 4.48 2.21
C TYR A 209 -28.24 3.97 1.04
N TYR A 210 -27.30 4.80 0.62
CA TYR A 210 -26.35 4.55 -0.45
C TYR A 210 -24.94 4.89 0.00
N LEU A 211 -23.99 4.14 -0.54
CA LEU A 211 -22.60 4.51 -0.45
C LEU A 211 -22.26 5.40 -1.65
N VAL A 212 -21.66 6.55 -1.39
CA VAL A 212 -21.37 7.56 -2.40
C VAL A 212 -19.89 7.88 -2.36
N TYR A 213 -19.28 7.88 -3.55
CA TYR A 213 -17.89 8.23 -3.77
C TYR A 213 -17.85 9.59 -4.45
N GLU A 214 -17.00 10.48 -3.93
CA GLU A 214 -16.64 11.69 -4.67
C GLU A 214 -15.64 11.32 -5.74
N ILE A 215 -15.96 11.70 -6.97
CA ILE A 215 -15.13 11.42 -8.14
C ILE A 215 -14.73 12.70 -8.84
N GLU A 216 -13.63 12.60 -9.59
CA GLU A 216 -13.12 13.66 -10.42
C GLU A 216 -12.56 13.10 -11.73
N LYS A 217 -12.24 14.00 -12.66
CA LYS A 217 -11.61 13.64 -13.92
C LYS A 217 -10.29 12.90 -13.64
N LEU A 218 -10.00 11.90 -14.47
CA LEU A 218 -8.81 11.09 -14.32
C LEU A 218 -7.53 11.95 -14.37
N GLN A 219 -6.76 11.92 -13.29
CA GLN A 219 -5.55 12.73 -13.13
C GLN A 219 -4.31 12.15 -13.82
N PHE A 220 -4.40 10.93 -14.36
CA PHE A 220 -3.28 10.17 -14.88
C PHE A 220 -3.41 9.99 -16.39
N ASP A 221 -2.49 10.60 -17.14
CA ASP A 221 -2.49 10.52 -18.61
C ASP A 221 -2.21 9.10 -19.11
N GLU A 222 -1.41 8.33 -18.38
CA GLU A 222 -1.09 6.94 -18.71
C GLU A 222 -2.31 6.04 -18.69
N LEU A 223 -3.35 6.40 -17.93
CA LEU A 223 -4.60 5.65 -17.82
C LEU A 223 -5.70 6.20 -18.74
N ARG A 224 -5.48 7.36 -19.39
CA ARG A 224 -6.45 7.95 -20.33
C ARG A 224 -6.52 7.14 -21.61
N ASN A 225 -7.68 7.21 -22.27
CA ASN A 225 -7.94 6.58 -23.57
C ASN A 225 -7.70 5.05 -23.62
N LYS A 226 -7.70 4.38 -22.46
CA LYS A 226 -7.70 2.92 -22.38
C LYS A 226 -9.12 2.39 -22.28
N SER A 227 -9.36 1.24 -22.89
CA SER A 227 -10.61 0.50 -22.78
C SER A 227 -10.34 -0.82 -22.06
N PHE A 228 -11.28 -1.27 -21.25
CA PHE A 228 -11.13 -2.45 -20.42
C PHE A 228 -12.31 -3.40 -20.63
N ASP A 229 -12.02 -4.69 -20.87
CA ASP A 229 -13.04 -5.73 -20.94
C ASP A 229 -13.36 -6.24 -19.53
N VAL A 230 -14.52 -5.83 -19.01
CA VAL A 230 -14.93 -6.15 -17.64
C VAL A 230 -15.18 -7.65 -17.43
N ARG A 231 -15.33 -8.44 -18.49
CA ARG A 231 -15.54 -9.90 -18.40
C ARG A 231 -14.28 -10.65 -18.02
N LEU A 232 -13.11 -10.03 -18.21
CA LEU A 232 -11.81 -10.60 -17.85
C LEU A 232 -11.48 -10.41 -16.36
N LEU A 233 -12.25 -9.56 -15.66
CA LEU A 233 -12.08 -9.31 -14.24
C LEU A 233 -12.60 -10.47 -13.39
N SER A 234 -11.81 -10.91 -12.42
CA SER A 234 -12.05 -12.10 -11.59
C SER A 234 -13.35 -12.02 -10.79
N ALA A 235 -13.72 -10.82 -10.33
CA ALA A 235 -14.92 -10.58 -9.54
C ALA A 235 -16.19 -10.31 -10.38
N TYR A 236 -16.09 -10.39 -11.71
CA TYR A 236 -17.21 -10.14 -12.62
C TYR A 236 -18.35 -11.15 -12.44
N LYS A 237 -19.58 -10.63 -12.30
CA LYS A 237 -20.80 -11.44 -12.15
C LYS A 237 -21.77 -11.19 -13.31
N LYS A 238 -22.45 -12.26 -13.74
CA LYS A 238 -23.49 -12.22 -14.79
C LYS A 238 -24.91 -12.04 -14.20
N GLY A 239 -25.85 -11.64 -15.04
CA GLY A 239 -27.28 -11.54 -14.69
C GLY A 239 -27.60 -10.39 -13.73
N ARG A 240 -28.59 -10.56 -12.84
CA ARG A 240 -29.03 -9.50 -11.91
C ARG A 240 -27.95 -9.02 -10.94
N LYS A 241 -26.95 -9.86 -10.63
CA LYS A 241 -25.82 -9.51 -9.77
C LYS A 241 -24.73 -8.70 -10.49
N SER A 242 -24.85 -8.51 -11.81
CA SER A 242 -23.88 -7.76 -12.61
C SER A 242 -23.86 -6.25 -12.29
N ALA A 243 -24.94 -5.73 -11.70
CA ALA A 243 -25.07 -4.35 -11.27
C ALA A 243 -24.55 -4.08 -9.85
N LEU A 244 -24.12 -5.12 -9.12
CA LEU A 244 -23.49 -4.94 -7.82
C LEU A 244 -22.03 -4.49 -8.02
N PRO A 245 -21.57 -3.50 -7.25
CA PRO A 245 -20.18 -3.06 -7.34
C PRO A 245 -19.24 -4.18 -6.88
N PHE A 246 -18.02 -4.16 -7.39
CA PHE A 246 -16.93 -4.98 -6.91
C PHE A 246 -15.61 -4.25 -7.12
N SER A 247 -14.58 -4.58 -6.34
CA SER A 247 -13.24 -4.01 -6.52
C SER A 247 -12.28 -5.03 -7.12
N VAL A 248 -11.32 -4.52 -7.90
CA VAL A 248 -10.16 -5.26 -8.45
C VAL A 248 -8.88 -4.46 -8.20
N SER A 249 -7.71 -5.07 -8.28
CA SER A 249 -6.44 -4.31 -8.25
C SER A 249 -6.22 -3.57 -9.57
N LEU A 250 -5.40 -2.52 -9.54
CA LEU A 250 -5.00 -1.80 -10.75
C LEU A 250 -4.23 -2.73 -11.70
N SER A 251 -3.39 -3.63 -11.18
CA SER A 251 -2.70 -4.63 -12.00
C SER A 251 -3.69 -5.53 -12.75
N GLU A 252 -4.72 -6.02 -12.06
CA GLU A 252 -5.75 -6.86 -12.67
C GLU A 252 -6.54 -6.09 -13.74
N LEU A 253 -6.91 -4.84 -13.47
CA LEU A 253 -7.57 -3.99 -14.45
C LEU A 253 -6.71 -3.83 -15.71
N MET A 254 -5.42 -3.58 -15.55
CA MET A 254 -4.51 -3.37 -16.69
C MET A 254 -4.30 -4.62 -17.52
N LYS A 255 -4.37 -5.81 -16.92
CA LYS A 255 -4.39 -7.09 -17.66
C LYS A 255 -5.65 -7.26 -18.52
N ALA A 256 -6.75 -6.59 -18.16
CA ALA A 256 -8.02 -6.61 -18.89
C ALA A 256 -8.14 -5.51 -19.96
N LYS A 257 -7.08 -4.74 -20.22
CA LYS A 257 -7.04 -3.71 -21.25
C LYS A 257 -7.17 -4.32 -22.65
N VAL A 258 -7.94 -3.65 -23.53
CA VAL A 258 -8.12 -4.00 -24.95
C VAL A 258 -7.71 -2.83 -25.84
#